data_AF-X1T869-F1
#
_entry.id   AF-X1T869-F1
#
_cell.length_a   1.000
_cell.length_b   1.000
_cell.length_c   1.000
_cell.angle_alpha   90.00
_cell.angle_beta   90.00
_cell.angle_gamma   90.00
#
_symmetry.space_group_name_H-M   'P 1'
#
loop_
_entity.id
_entity.type
_entity.pdbx_description
1 polymer ?
#
loop_
_entity_poly.entity_id
_entity_poly.type
_entity_poly.pdbx_seq_one_letter_code
_entity_poly.pdbx_strand_id
1 'polypeptide(L)'
;MSAFIPNSILVEVFKHLCVTEGKDYAMRCIISFQYTVNAQFVALTPDLIINAGRLKCQYRTKLSYNDCISISVAIKMRAKLHTTEKKLPKIRNLQVVIYDF
;
A
#
# COMPACT_ATOMS: atom_id res chain seq x y z
N MET A 1 13.11 7.38 11.17
CA MET A 1 12.71 7.25 9.75
C MET A 1 11.21 6.98 9.75
N SER A 2 10.39 7.82 9.11
CA SER A 2 8.92 7.64 9.14
C SER A 2 8.48 6.70 8.03
N ALA A 3 7.63 5.72 8.33
CA ALA A 3 7.00 4.85 7.33
C ALA A 3 5.78 5.57 6.72
N PHE A 4 5.46 5.29 5.45
CA PHE A 4 4.28 5.85 4.78
C PHE A 4 3.32 4.71 4.44
N ILE A 5 2.06 4.85 4.87
CA ILE A 5 1.03 3.82 4.66
C ILE A 5 -0.16 4.50 3.97
N PRO A 6 -0.49 4.13 2.72
CA PRO A 6 -1.71 4.64 2.10
C PRO A 6 -2.93 4.11 2.85
N ASN A 7 -3.86 4.98 3.26
CA ASN A 7 -5.05 4.58 4.03
C ASN A 7 -5.90 3.53 3.32
N SER A 8 -5.91 3.54 1.99
CA SER A 8 -6.62 2.56 1.18
C SER A 8 -6.11 1.13 1.36
N ILE A 9 -4.83 0.94 1.73
CA ILE A 9 -4.26 -0.40 1.98
C ILE A 9 -4.86 -1.01 3.25
N LEU A 10 -5.24 -0.20 4.23
CA LEU A 10 -5.90 -0.68 5.45
C LEU A 10 -7.24 -1.36 5.16
N VAL A 11 -7.90 -1.03 4.04
CA VAL A 11 -9.14 -1.70 3.60
C VAL A 11 -8.87 -3.17 3.25
N GLU A 12 -7.78 -3.46 2.53
CA GLU A 12 -7.39 -4.83 2.19
C GLU A 12 -6.95 -5.60 3.44
N VAL A 13 -6.14 -4.98 4.30
CA VAL A 13 -5.72 -5.56 5.57
C VAL A 13 -6.94 -5.90 6.43
N PHE A 14 -7.89 -4.96 6.59
CA PHE A 14 -9.13 -5.21 7.32
C PHE A 14 -9.91 -6.39 6.73
N LYS A 15 -10.08 -6.44 5.41
CA LYS A 15 -10.79 -7.54 4.74
C LYS A 15 -10.11 -8.88 5.01
N HIS A 16 -8.79 -8.97 4.95
CA HIS A 16 -8.06 -10.20 5.26
C HIS A 16 -8.28 -10.64 6.71
N LEU A 17 -8.05 -9.73 7.67
CA LEU A 17 -8.27 -10.02 9.10
C LEU A 17 -9.72 -10.38 9.40
N CYS A 18 -10.67 -9.72 8.76
CA CYS A 18 -12.09 -9.96 8.97
C CYS A 18 -12.51 -11.34 8.47
N VAL A 19 -11.95 -11.80 7.34
CA VAL A 19 -12.24 -13.12 6.78
C VAL A 19 -11.64 -14.24 7.64
N THR A 20 -10.47 -14.03 8.25
CA THR A 20 -9.78 -15.08 9.01
C THR A 20 -10.19 -15.10 10.49
N GLU A 21 -10.35 -13.93 11.12
CA GLU A 21 -10.51 -13.80 12.58
C GLU A 21 -11.84 -13.14 13.00
N GLY A 22 -12.63 -12.63 12.04
CA GLY A 22 -13.89 -11.94 12.28
C GLY A 22 -13.78 -10.43 12.44
N LYS A 23 -14.95 -9.77 12.34
CA LYS A 23 -15.08 -8.31 12.25
C LYS A 23 -14.49 -7.57 13.45
N ASP A 24 -14.81 -8.00 14.67
CA ASP A 24 -14.38 -7.31 15.88
C ASP A 24 -12.87 -7.38 16.08
N TYR A 25 -12.27 -8.51 15.71
CA TYR A 25 -10.82 -8.66 15.71
C TYR A 25 -10.18 -7.69 14.70
N ALA A 26 -10.64 -7.68 13.45
CA ALA A 26 -10.14 -6.80 12.41
C ALA A 26 -10.22 -5.31 12.81
N MET A 27 -11.35 -4.90 13.42
CA MET A 27 -11.54 -3.53 13.89
C MET A 27 -10.53 -3.15 14.98
N ARG A 28 -10.37 -3.99 16.00
CA ARG A 28 -9.39 -3.74 17.08
C ARG A 28 -7.97 -3.67 16.54
N CYS A 29 -7.60 -4.56 15.62
CA CYS A 29 -6.27 -4.58 15.00
C CYS A 29 -5.98 -3.31 14.20
N ILE A 30 -6.89 -2.86 13.33
CA ILE A 30 -6.67 -1.65 12.54
C ILE A 30 -6.58 -0.41 13.43
N ILE A 31 -7.49 -0.27 14.39
CA ILE A 31 -7.47 0.86 15.35
C ILE A 31 -6.14 0.86 16.12
N SER A 32 -5.77 -0.27 16.71
CA SER A 32 -4.52 -0.40 17.47
C SER A 32 -3.31 -0.09 16.61
N PHE A 33 -3.23 -0.63 15.39
CA PHE A 33 -2.15 -0.37 14.44
C PHE A 33 -2.00 1.12 14.14
N GLN A 34 -3.11 1.84 13.90
CA GLN A 34 -3.08 3.27 13.60
C GLN A 34 -2.59 4.14 14.76
N TYR A 35 -2.84 3.73 16.02
CA TYR A 35 -2.39 4.47 17.20
C TYR A 35 -0.99 4.09 17.68
N THR A 36 -0.53 2.88 17.39
CA THR A 36 0.73 2.34 17.94
C THR A 36 1.91 2.47 16.99
N VAL A 37 1.66 2.42 15.67
CA VAL A 37 2.74 2.46 14.69
C VAL A 37 3.10 3.91 14.38
N ASN A 38 4.40 4.22 14.49
CA ASN A 38 4.96 5.49 14.05
C ASN A 38 5.06 5.53 12.51
N ALA A 39 3.93 5.78 11.86
CA ALA A 39 3.82 5.90 10.42
C ALA A 39 2.93 7.10 10.05
N GLN A 40 3.21 7.68 8.89
CA GLN A 40 2.33 8.64 8.25
C GLN A 40 1.26 7.90 7.41
N PHE A 41 0.02 8.08 7.82
CA PHE A 41 -1.17 7.58 7.14
C PHE A 41 -1.56 8.52 6.00
N VAL A 42 -1.29 8.11 4.76
CA VAL A 42 -1.40 8.95 3.56
C VAL A 42 -2.79 8.82 2.95
N ALA A 43 -3.52 9.94 2.87
CA ALA A 43 -4.78 10.02 2.14
C ALA A 43 -4.55 10.08 0.62
N LEU A 44 -5.51 9.55 -0.16
CA LEU A 44 -5.47 9.62 -1.61
C LEU A 44 -5.85 11.02 -2.09
N THR A 45 -4.84 11.79 -2.49
CA THR A 45 -5.01 13.08 -3.15
C THR A 45 -5.29 12.91 -4.66
N PRO A 46 -5.90 13.89 -5.34
CA PRO A 46 -6.18 13.79 -6.78
C PRO A 46 -4.97 13.41 -7.64
N ASP A 47 -3.79 13.95 -7.32
CA ASP A 47 -2.56 13.61 -8.05
C ASP A 47 -2.11 12.16 -7.83
N LEU A 48 -2.26 11.63 -6.61
CA LEU A 48 -1.97 10.23 -6.31
C LEU A 48 -2.94 9.30 -7.03
N ILE A 49 -4.22 9.67 -7.12
CA ILE A 49 -5.26 8.93 -7.84
C ILE A 49 -4.92 8.87 -9.34
N ILE A 50 -4.60 10.01 -9.96
CA ILE A 50 -4.24 10.06 -11.38
C ILE A 50 -2.99 9.22 -11.65
N ASN A 51 -1.95 9.34 -10.82
CA ASN A 51 -0.72 8.57 -10.97
C ASN A 51 -0.94 7.06 -10.81
N ALA A 52 -1.72 6.65 -9.81
CA ALA A 52 -2.10 5.25 -9.63
C ALA A 52 -2.94 4.74 -10.81
N GLY A 53 -3.88 5.54 -11.32
CA GLY A 53 -4.68 5.21 -12.50
C GLY A 53 -3.82 5.02 -13.76
N ARG A 54 -2.81 5.88 -13.97
CA ARG A 54 -1.85 5.75 -15.08
C ARG A 54 -1.05 4.45 -14.97
N LEU A 55 -0.54 4.13 -13.78
CA LEU A 55 0.15 2.86 -13.52
C LEU A 55 -0.77 1.67 -13.81
N LYS A 56 -2.03 1.73 -13.36
CA LYS A 56 -3.00 0.66 -13.57
C LYS A 56 -3.33 0.49 -15.06
N CYS A 57 -3.44 1.58 -15.81
CA CYS A 57 -3.63 1.54 -17.25
C CYS A 57 -2.46 0.84 -17.96
N GLN A 58 -1.22 1.24 -17.62
CA GLN A 58 0.00 0.68 -18.21
C GLN A 58 0.23 -0.79 -17.85
N TYR A 59 -0.04 -1.17 -16.61
CA TYR A 59 0.23 -2.52 -16.06
C TYR A 59 -1.07 -3.27 -15.72
N ARG A 60 -2.08 -3.14 -16.57
CA ARG A 60 -3.46 -3.58 -16.35
C ARG A 60 -3.64 -5.00 -15.81
N THR A 61 -2.80 -5.96 -16.22
CA THR A 61 -2.87 -7.36 -15.77
C THR A 61 -1.81 -7.75 -14.75
N LYS A 62 -0.89 -6.83 -14.40
CA LYS A 62 0.27 -7.14 -13.56
C LYS A 62 0.22 -6.52 -12.17
N LEU A 63 -0.41 -5.36 -12.03
CA LEU A 63 -0.51 -4.64 -10.76
C LEU A 63 -1.97 -4.58 -10.31
N SER A 64 -2.24 -4.85 -9.03
CA SER A 64 -3.52 -4.53 -8.42
C SER A 64 -3.70 -3.01 -8.27
N TYR A 65 -4.92 -2.56 -7.92
CA TYR A 65 -5.14 -1.15 -7.58
C TYR A 65 -4.29 -0.72 -6.38
N ASN A 66 -4.14 -1.61 -5.38
CA ASN A 66 -3.37 -1.35 -4.18
C ASN A 66 -1.87 -1.29 -4.45
N ASP A 67 -1.36 -2.10 -5.37
CA ASP A 67 0.02 -1.98 -5.85
C ASP A 67 0.23 -0.61 -6.50
N CYS A 68 -0.66 -0.22 -7.42
CA CYS A 68 -0.56 1.08 -8.10
C CYS A 68 -0.60 2.26 -7.13
N ILE A 69 -1.44 2.20 -6.11
CA ILE A 69 -1.51 3.22 -5.06
C ILE A 69 -0.20 3.26 -4.25
N SER A 70 0.27 2.10 -3.77
CA SER A 70 1.48 2.00 -2.95
C SER A 70 2.71 2.48 -3.71
N ILE A 71 2.83 2.12 -4.99
CA ILE A 71 3.89 2.59 -5.89
C ILE A 71 3.80 4.11 -6.08
N SER A 72 2.60 4.65 -6.33
CA SER A 72 2.37 6.09 -6.50
C SER A 72 2.81 6.87 -5.26
N VAL A 73 2.46 6.40 -4.07
CA VAL A 73 2.90 6.98 -2.79
C VAL A 73 4.41 6.87 -2.61
N ALA A 74 5.00 5.70 -2.86
CA ALA A 74 6.44 5.50 -2.71
C ALA A 74 7.25 6.46 -3.60
N ILE A 75 6.84 6.63 -4.87
CA ILE A 75 7.48 7.55 -5.79
C ILE A 75 7.30 9.01 -5.34
N LYS A 76 6.09 9.42 -4.95
CA LYS A 76 5.81 10.81 -4.51
C LYS A 76 6.62 11.17 -3.26
N MET A 77 6.72 10.26 -2.30
CA MET A 77 7.43 10.46 -1.05
C MET A 77 8.94 10.18 -1.15
N ARG A 78 9.44 9.78 -2.33
CA ARG A 78 10.83 9.33 -2.54
C ARG A 78 11.25 8.25 -1.53
N ALA A 79 10.30 7.36 -1.22
CA ALA A 79 10.48 6.27 -0.27
C ALA A 79 10.72 4.94 -1.01
N LYS A 80 11.29 3.96 -0.29
CA LYS A 80 11.38 2.59 -0.78
C LYS A 80 10.03 1.90 -0.60
N LEU A 81 9.59 1.15 -1.61
CA LEU A 81 8.45 0.26 -1.51
C LEU A 81 8.88 -1.05 -0.84
N HIS A 82 8.27 -1.35 0.30
CA HIS A 82 8.47 -2.59 1.04
C HIS A 82 7.36 -3.57 0.65
N THR A 83 7.72 -4.76 0.16
CA THR A 83 6.74 -5.71 -0.40
C THR A 83 7.23 -7.16 -0.36
N THR A 84 6.32 -8.11 -0.47
CA THR A 84 6.60 -9.54 -0.70
C THR A 84 6.40 -9.94 -2.16
N GLU A 85 5.93 -9.04 -3.03
CA GLU A 85 5.71 -9.32 -4.45
C GLU A 85 7.04 -9.40 -5.21
N LYS A 86 7.32 -10.59 -5.76
CA LYS A 86 8.59 -10.91 -6.45
C LYS A 86 8.58 -10.52 -7.93
N LYS A 87 7.40 -10.37 -8.54
CA LYS A 87 7.21 -10.15 -9.99
C LYS A 87 6.76 -8.74 -10.33
N LEU A 88 7.19 -7.75 -9.53
CA LEU A 88 6.94 -6.34 -9.83
C LEU A 88 7.56 -5.93 -11.18
N PRO A 89 6.81 -5.25 -12.07
CA PRO A 89 7.39 -4.70 -13.28
C PRO A 89 8.43 -3.63 -12.94
N LYS A 90 9.40 -3.43 -13.83
CA LYS A 90 10.39 -2.36 -13.68
C LYS A 90 9.71 -1.00 -13.89
N ILE A 91 9.61 -0.21 -12.83
CA ILE A 91 8.99 1.12 -12.82
C ILE A 91 10.06 2.17 -12.56
N ARG A 92 10.07 3.23 -13.37
CA ARG A 92 11.06 4.32 -13.26
C ARG A 92 10.91 5.03 -11.90
N ASN A 93 12.05 5.34 -11.27
CA ASN A 93 12.15 6.02 -9.96
C ASN A 93 11.54 5.26 -8.77
N LEU A 94 11.17 3.99 -8.94
CA LEU A 94 10.74 3.14 -7.84
C LEU A 94 11.95 2.39 -7.26
N GLN A 95 12.20 2.58 -5.96
CA GLN A 95 13.10 1.72 -5.21
C GLN A 95 12.28 0.68 -4.46
N VAL A 96 12.71 -0.58 -4.47
CA VAL A 96 11.97 -1.70 -3.87
C VAL A 96 12.86 -2.45 -2.89
N VAL A 97 12.29 -2.86 -1.76
CA VAL A 97 12.84 -3.83 -0.82
C VAL A 97 11.88 -5.01 -0.80
N ILE A 98 12.37 -6.18 -1.19
CA ILE A 98 11.58 -7.42 -1.24
C ILE A 98 11.89 -8.22 0.03
N TYR A 99 10.85 -8.72 0.68
CA TYR A 99 10.96 -9.62 1.83
C TYR A 99 10.55 -11.05 1.45
N ASP A 100 11.29 -12.00 2.01
CA ASP A 100 11.00 -13.43 1.99
C ASP A 100 10.65 -13.85 3.43
N PHE A 101 9.41 -14.31 3.66
CA PHE A 101 8.92 -14.82 4.94
C PHE A 101 8.54 -16.29 4.81
#